data_AF-A0A7J5VY13-F1
#
_entry.id   AF-A0A7J5VY13-F1
#
_cell.length_a   1.000
_cell.length_b   1.000
_cell.length_c   1.000
_cell.angle_alpha   90.00
_cell.angle_beta   90.00
_cell.angle_gamma   90.00
#
_symmetry.space_group_name_H-M   'P 1'
#
loop_
_entity.id
_entity.type
_entity.pdbx_description
1 polymer ?
#
loop_
_entity_poly.entity_id
_entity_poly.type
_entity_poly.pdbx_seq_one_letter_code
_entity_poly.pdbx_strand_id
1 'polypeptide(L)'
;MNLPKRTTLKVENMRKLFLMLTLTPLLIFGQTNIYEEFYYADSLIQNNQIDSGYLKLKELETKIPESDTLYDYNLLYLTAIVSYLESESRANENFESSLDYGLEALELIKKGVKRFDSEFAEKEYFMIKNIVVSYFGLGNYKKGQEYKSLLYKAYKKNNLPDGLNEYFNFDYFKLDDKNIWGYEWFAELPKDRFSSSFTKVVYYVYSTNPDGTDKDQLYRLHVLMFHGDTKHFDYVMDKRLDTATDEISGTLYSFTYKKDIDYEKLHNDVIQIVKGNLQPDTRRTTSKTKDDDGKIQVNIEMNVD
;
A
#
# COMPACT_ATOMS: atom_id res chain seq x y z
N MET A 1 3.33 -18.24 6.76
CA MET A 1 3.22 -17.94 5.32
C MET A 1 4.65 -17.72 4.83
N ASN A 2 5.19 -18.62 4.01
CA ASN A 2 6.59 -18.55 3.58
C ASN A 2 6.76 -17.37 2.63
N LEU A 3 7.60 -16.40 3.02
CA LEU A 3 8.00 -15.30 2.15
C LEU A 3 8.62 -15.86 0.87
N PRO A 4 8.20 -15.39 -0.32
CA PRO A 4 8.81 -15.82 -1.57
C PRO A 4 10.28 -15.37 -1.57
N LYS A 5 11.18 -16.35 -1.75
CA LYS A 5 12.59 -16.10 -2.04
C LYS A 5 12.67 -15.19 -3.26
N ARG A 6 13.42 -14.08 -3.13
CA ARG A 6 13.85 -13.22 -4.25
C ARG A 6 14.34 -14.09 -5.41
N THR A 7 13.52 -14.24 -6.44
CA THR A 7 13.92 -14.81 -7.72
C THR A 7 14.74 -13.75 -8.44
N THR A 8 16.06 -13.82 -8.29
CA THR A 8 17.00 -13.19 -9.22
C THR A 8 16.71 -13.75 -10.61
N LEU A 9 16.00 -12.97 -11.42
CA LEU A 9 15.88 -13.21 -12.85
C LEU A 9 17.31 -13.29 -13.42
N LYS A 10 17.70 -14.43 -13.97
CA LYS A 10 19.05 -14.66 -14.50
C LYS A 10 19.28 -13.77 -15.73
N VAL A 11 19.92 -12.63 -15.48
CA VAL A 11 20.44 -11.62 -16.44
C VAL A 11 21.23 -12.23 -17.60
N GLU A 12 21.80 -13.41 -17.43
CA GLU A 12 22.64 -14.10 -18.41
C GLU A 12 21.92 -14.53 -19.70
N ASN A 13 20.64 -14.88 -19.64
CA ASN A 13 19.92 -15.43 -20.80
C ASN A 13 19.38 -14.34 -21.75
N MET A 14 19.16 -13.12 -21.27
CA MET A 14 18.75 -11.97 -22.12
C MET A 14 19.91 -11.41 -22.96
N ARG A 15 21.16 -11.61 -22.51
CA ARG A 15 22.39 -11.16 -23.18
C ARG A 15 22.59 -11.79 -24.57
N LYS A 16 22.11 -13.02 -24.79
CA LYS A 16 22.32 -13.76 -26.05
C LYS A 16 21.32 -13.43 -27.15
N LEU A 17 20.12 -12.97 -26.80
CA LEU A 17 19.10 -12.59 -27.78
C LEU A 17 19.36 -11.17 -28.36
N PHE A 18 19.96 -10.28 -27.56
CA PHE A 18 20.22 -8.89 -27.93
C PHE A 18 21.42 -8.69 -28.87
N LEU A 19 22.42 -9.58 -28.80
CA LEU A 19 23.64 -9.49 -29.61
C LEU A 19 23.43 -9.84 -31.09
N MET A 20 22.29 -10.43 -31.47
CA MET A 20 22.01 -10.88 -32.83
C MET A 20 21.23 -9.88 -33.70
N LEU A 21 20.74 -8.77 -33.13
CA LEU A 21 19.85 -7.83 -33.83
C LEU A 21 20.44 -6.44 -34.10
N THR A 22 21.72 -6.21 -33.76
CA THR A 22 22.40 -4.91 -33.93
C THR A 22 23.06 -4.70 -35.31
N LEU A 23 22.68 -5.48 -36.32
CA LEU A 23 23.21 -5.36 -37.69
C LEU A 23 22.17 -4.78 -38.66
N THR A 24 21.82 -3.51 -38.47
CA THR A 24 21.33 -2.65 -39.56
C THR A 24 22.00 -1.27 -39.47
N PRO A 25 22.62 -0.76 -40.56
CA PRO A 25 23.55 0.35 -40.48
C PRO A 25 22.91 1.74 -40.69
N LEU A 26 23.41 2.69 -39.89
CA LEU A 26 23.83 4.07 -40.24
C LEU A 26 22.79 5.07 -40.76
N LEU A 27 22.28 5.91 -39.84
CA LEU A 27 22.10 7.36 -40.01
C LEU A 27 22.11 8.05 -38.63
N ILE A 28 23.26 8.10 -37.94
CA ILE A 28 23.28 8.52 -36.53
C ILE A 28 24.61 9.20 -36.14
N PHE A 29 24.66 10.53 -36.17
CA PHE A 29 25.67 11.29 -35.43
C PHE A 29 25.08 12.01 -34.19
N GLY A 30 23.79 11.79 -33.89
CA GLY A 30 23.09 12.35 -32.72
C GLY A 30 22.64 11.33 -31.65
N GLN A 31 22.31 10.08 -32.01
CA GLN A 31 21.91 9.06 -31.01
C GLN A 31 23.09 8.40 -30.29
N THR A 32 24.34 8.53 -30.77
CA THR A 32 25.51 8.00 -30.04
C THR A 32 25.68 8.64 -28.66
N ASN A 33 25.32 9.91 -28.51
CA ASN A 33 25.39 10.60 -27.21
C ASN A 33 24.22 10.22 -26.27
N ILE A 34 22.99 10.17 -26.77
CA ILE A 34 21.81 9.89 -25.94
C ILE A 34 21.82 8.45 -25.40
N TYR A 35 22.29 7.50 -26.20
CA TYR A 35 22.44 6.11 -25.76
C TYR A 35 23.47 6.00 -24.63
N GLU A 36 24.64 6.62 -24.77
CA GLU A 36 25.66 6.67 -23.71
C GLU A 36 25.14 7.36 -22.43
N GLU A 37 24.38 8.44 -22.56
CA GLU A 37 23.74 9.12 -21.44
C GLU A 37 22.73 8.22 -20.69
N PHE A 38 21.98 7.37 -21.41
CA PHE A 38 21.08 6.39 -20.80
C PHE A 38 21.86 5.30 -20.02
N TYR A 39 22.93 4.74 -20.60
CA TYR A 39 23.78 3.78 -19.87
C TYR A 39 24.46 4.39 -18.66
N TYR A 40 24.83 5.66 -18.75
CA TYR A 40 25.36 6.38 -17.61
C TYR A 40 24.32 6.50 -16.49
N ALA A 41 23.06 6.83 -16.83
CA ALA A 41 21.96 6.85 -15.87
C ALA A 41 21.75 5.49 -15.19
N ASP A 42 21.72 4.40 -15.96
CA ASP A 42 21.65 3.03 -15.41
C ASP A 42 22.84 2.72 -14.51
N SER A 43 24.07 3.07 -14.93
CA SER A 43 25.27 2.86 -14.12
C SER A 43 25.20 3.59 -12.77
N LEU A 44 24.67 4.82 -12.73
CA LEU A 44 24.44 5.55 -11.48
C LEU A 44 23.49 4.77 -10.55
N ILE A 45 22.39 4.24 -11.10
CA ILE A 45 21.41 3.45 -10.35
C ILE A 45 22.04 2.17 -9.79
N GLN A 46 22.79 1.42 -10.60
CA GLN A 46 23.46 0.19 -10.17
C GLN A 46 24.52 0.44 -9.07
N ASN A 47 25.09 1.64 -9.03
CA ASN A 47 26.03 2.08 -8.00
C ASN A 47 25.34 2.77 -6.80
N ASN A 48 24.01 2.60 -6.65
CA ASN A 48 23.21 3.17 -5.56
C ASN A 48 23.19 4.71 -5.53
N GLN A 49 23.47 5.37 -6.66
CA GLN A 49 23.36 6.82 -6.83
C GLN A 49 21.98 7.17 -7.43
N ILE A 50 20.92 6.78 -6.71
CA ILE A 50 19.53 6.79 -7.20
C ILE A 50 19.08 8.19 -7.63
N ASP A 51 19.32 9.22 -6.82
CA ASP A 51 18.90 10.59 -7.13
C ASP A 51 19.56 11.12 -8.42
N SER A 52 20.86 10.87 -8.59
CA SER A 52 21.59 11.26 -9.80
C SER A 52 21.07 10.52 -11.03
N GLY A 53 20.78 9.22 -10.89
CA GLY A 53 20.18 8.42 -11.96
C GLY A 53 18.78 8.91 -12.34
N TYR A 54 17.93 9.19 -11.35
CA TYR A 54 16.60 9.81 -11.54
C TYR A 54 16.69 11.11 -12.33
N LEU A 55 17.54 12.05 -11.90
CA LEU A 55 17.71 13.33 -12.59
C LEU A 55 18.14 13.13 -14.04
N LYS A 56 19.02 12.16 -14.31
CA LYS A 56 19.50 11.87 -15.66
C LYS A 56 18.41 11.25 -16.55
N LEU A 57 17.63 10.29 -16.04
CA LEU A 57 16.49 9.70 -16.75
C LEU A 57 15.40 10.74 -17.05
N LYS A 58 15.18 11.67 -16.11
CA LYS A 58 14.23 12.78 -16.29
C LYS A 58 14.69 13.77 -17.35
N GLU A 59 15.98 14.10 -17.39
CA GLU A 59 16.57 14.89 -18.47
C GLU A 59 16.36 14.19 -19.83
N LEU A 60 16.64 12.89 -19.89
CA LEU A 60 16.52 12.09 -21.11
C LEU A 60 15.08 11.99 -21.63
N GLU A 61 14.08 11.92 -20.76
CA GLU A 61 12.67 11.83 -21.14
C GLU A 61 12.23 13.00 -22.04
N THR A 62 12.80 14.19 -21.81
CA THR A 62 12.51 15.40 -22.60
C THR A 62 13.28 15.48 -23.92
N LYS A 63 14.35 14.70 -24.09
CA LYS A 63 15.25 14.75 -25.23
C LYS A 63 15.01 13.62 -26.24
N ILE A 64 14.58 12.46 -25.77
CA ILE A 64 14.36 11.28 -26.64
C ILE A 64 13.03 11.44 -27.37
N PRO A 65 12.99 11.39 -28.71
CA PRO A 65 11.74 11.42 -29.45
C PRO A 65 10.84 10.23 -29.07
N GLU A 66 9.53 10.48 -28.90
CA GLU A 66 8.55 9.45 -28.57
C GLU A 66 8.47 8.27 -29.56
N SER A 67 8.92 8.47 -30.80
CA SER A 67 8.99 7.44 -31.83
C SER A 67 10.23 6.56 -31.73
N ASP A 68 11.22 6.93 -30.91
CA ASP A 68 12.44 6.16 -30.68
C ASP A 68 12.19 5.06 -29.65
N THR A 69 12.64 3.84 -29.92
CA THR A 69 12.54 2.72 -28.97
C THR A 69 13.23 3.01 -27.64
N LEU A 70 14.28 3.84 -27.61
CA LEU A 70 14.96 4.25 -26.39
C LEU A 70 14.02 5.03 -25.44
N TYR A 71 12.99 5.68 -25.97
CA TYR A 71 11.99 6.38 -25.17
C TYR A 71 11.25 5.41 -24.26
N ASP A 72 10.85 4.24 -24.78
CA ASP A 72 10.13 3.23 -24.01
C ASP A 72 11.02 2.68 -22.88
N TYR A 73 12.31 2.44 -23.15
CA TYR A 73 13.26 2.03 -22.12
C TYR A 73 13.42 3.11 -21.04
N ASN A 74 13.60 4.36 -21.44
CA ASN A 74 13.72 5.48 -20.50
C ASN A 74 12.46 5.65 -19.66
N LEU A 75 11.27 5.60 -20.27
CA LEU A 75 9.99 5.71 -19.58
C LEU A 75 9.80 4.59 -18.57
N LEU A 76 10.14 3.34 -18.92
CA LEU A 76 10.06 2.20 -18.02
C LEU A 76 10.99 2.37 -16.81
N TYR A 77 12.25 2.73 -17.03
CA TYR A 77 13.23 2.92 -15.97
C TYR A 77 12.88 4.11 -15.08
N LEU A 78 12.49 5.24 -15.67
CA LEU A 78 12.07 6.42 -14.93
C LEU A 78 10.85 6.12 -14.07
N THR A 79 9.83 5.44 -14.61
CA THR A 79 8.66 5.02 -13.84
C THR A 79 9.04 4.15 -12.65
N ALA A 80 9.96 3.19 -12.85
CA ALA A 80 10.42 2.31 -11.79
C ALA A 80 11.17 3.06 -10.68
N ILE A 81 12.08 3.96 -11.06
CA ILE A 81 12.87 4.76 -10.09
C ILE A 81 11.99 5.74 -9.33
N VAL A 82 11.08 6.44 -9.99
CA VAL A 82 10.16 7.36 -9.30
C VAL A 82 9.24 6.60 -8.36
N SER A 83 8.75 5.41 -8.74
CA SER A 83 7.95 4.56 -7.85
C SER A 83 8.76 4.05 -6.65
N TYR A 84 10.05 3.77 -6.83
CA TYR A 84 10.95 3.42 -5.73
C TYR A 84 11.13 4.60 -4.76
N LEU A 85 11.42 5.80 -5.27
CA LEU A 85 11.57 7.02 -4.46
C LEU A 85 10.30 7.37 -3.70
N GLU A 86 9.11 7.18 -4.30
CA GLU A 86 7.83 7.29 -3.61
C GLU A 86 7.76 6.31 -2.45
N SER A 87 8.01 5.02 -2.70
CA SER A 87 7.90 3.98 -1.67
C SER A 87 8.85 4.21 -0.50
N GLU A 88 10.10 4.59 -0.78
CA GLU A 88 11.10 4.90 0.26
C GLU A 88 10.67 6.13 1.07
N SER A 89 10.16 7.18 0.40
CA SER A 89 9.66 8.38 1.08
C SER A 89 8.49 8.04 1.99
N ARG A 90 7.51 7.27 1.51
CA ARG A 90 6.34 6.84 2.26
C ARG A 90 6.70 5.99 3.48
N ALA A 91 7.62 5.03 3.32
CA ALA A 91 8.09 4.17 4.40
C ALA A 91 8.84 4.96 5.50
N ASN A 92 9.33 6.15 5.18
CA ASN A 92 9.97 7.07 6.12
C ASN A 92 9.05 8.22 6.58
N GLU A 93 7.75 8.14 6.29
CA GLU A 93 6.74 9.18 6.61
C GLU A 93 7.04 10.56 6.00
N ASN A 94 7.89 10.63 4.98
CA ASN A 94 8.14 11.82 4.19
C ASN A 94 7.01 11.98 3.15
N PHE A 95 5.79 12.22 3.64
CA PHE A 95 4.59 12.15 2.81
C PHE A 95 4.52 13.24 1.72
N GLU A 96 5.19 14.39 1.90
CA GLU A 96 5.30 15.42 0.85
C GLU A 96 6.06 14.87 -0.36
N SER A 97 7.29 14.37 -0.15
CA SER A 97 8.09 13.76 -1.22
C SER A 97 7.43 12.52 -1.81
N SER A 98 6.81 11.69 -0.96
CA SER A 98 6.01 10.54 -1.39
C SER A 98 4.88 10.97 -2.33
N LEU A 99 4.16 12.05 -2.01
CA LEU A 99 3.09 12.57 -2.85
C LEU A 99 3.63 13.10 -4.19
N ASP A 100 4.70 13.89 -4.17
CA ASP A 100 5.31 14.46 -5.37
C ASP A 100 5.76 13.37 -6.34
N TYR A 101 6.52 12.38 -5.84
CA TYR A 101 6.94 11.24 -6.65
C TYR A 101 5.75 10.37 -7.08
N GLY A 102 4.75 10.18 -6.21
CA GLY A 102 3.57 9.38 -6.55
C GLY A 102 2.76 9.98 -7.70
N LEU A 103 2.59 11.31 -7.70
CA LEU A 103 1.94 12.03 -8.78
C LEU A 103 2.76 11.97 -10.09
N GLU A 104 4.09 12.14 -10.00
CA GLU A 104 4.98 11.99 -11.15
C GLU A 104 4.91 10.57 -11.74
N ALA A 105 5.00 9.54 -10.90
CA ALA A 105 4.90 8.15 -11.32
C ALA A 105 3.55 7.85 -11.97
N LEU A 106 2.44 8.38 -11.43
CA LEU A 106 1.11 8.19 -12.02
C LEU A 106 1.03 8.77 -13.44
N GLU A 107 1.62 9.95 -13.68
CA GLU A 107 1.65 10.55 -15.01
C GLU A 107 2.53 9.75 -15.98
N LEU A 108 3.69 9.25 -15.53
CA LEU A 108 4.55 8.37 -16.32
C LEU A 108 3.85 7.04 -16.67
N ILE A 109 3.12 6.45 -15.72
CA ILE A 109 2.31 5.25 -15.95
C ILE A 109 1.25 5.52 -17.03
N LYS A 110 0.50 6.63 -16.93
CA LYS A 110 -0.51 6.98 -17.94
C LYS A 110 0.08 7.16 -19.34
N LYS A 111 1.30 7.71 -19.45
CA LYS A 111 2.04 7.78 -20.72
C LYS A 111 2.37 6.36 -21.24
N GLY A 112 2.75 5.46 -20.35
CA GLY A 112 3.16 4.09 -20.66
C GLY A 112 2.03 3.11 -20.96
N VAL A 113 0.80 3.32 -20.48
CA VAL A 113 -0.34 2.39 -20.68
C VAL A 113 -0.59 2.05 -22.15
N LYS A 114 -0.34 2.97 -23.08
CA LYS A 114 -0.52 2.73 -24.53
C LYS A 114 0.68 2.05 -25.20
N ARG A 115 1.80 1.95 -24.49
CA ARG A 115 3.11 1.50 -25.00
C ARG A 115 3.49 0.12 -24.46
N PHE A 116 3.02 -0.21 -23.26
CA PHE A 116 3.36 -1.45 -22.56
C PHE A 116 2.15 -2.37 -22.40
N ASP A 117 2.39 -3.54 -21.80
CA ASP A 117 1.38 -4.57 -21.59
C ASP A 117 0.38 -4.22 -20.46
N SER A 118 -0.57 -5.13 -20.25
CA SER A 118 -1.58 -4.98 -19.20
C SER A 118 -0.97 -4.99 -17.80
N GLU A 119 0.11 -5.74 -17.56
CA GLU A 119 0.78 -5.78 -16.26
C GLU A 119 1.35 -4.40 -15.90
N PHE A 120 1.92 -3.68 -16.87
CA PHE A 120 2.32 -2.30 -16.66
C PHE A 120 1.13 -1.39 -16.33
N ALA A 121 0.00 -1.56 -17.02
CA ALA A 121 -1.19 -0.74 -16.79
C ALA A 121 -1.79 -0.91 -15.39
N GLU A 122 -1.67 -2.09 -14.78
CA GLU A 122 -2.15 -2.36 -13.41
C GLU A 122 -1.48 -1.45 -12.36
N LYS A 123 -0.25 -0.98 -12.61
CA LYS A 123 0.49 -0.08 -11.73
C LYS A 123 -0.25 1.22 -11.44
N GLU A 124 -1.16 1.65 -12.33
CA GLU A 124 -1.97 2.85 -12.13
C GLU A 124 -2.74 2.79 -10.81
N TYR A 125 -3.42 1.67 -10.54
CA TYR A 125 -4.24 1.52 -9.34
C TYR A 125 -3.40 1.38 -8.07
N PHE A 126 -2.24 0.73 -8.16
CA PHE A 126 -1.29 0.67 -7.04
C PHE A 126 -0.75 2.05 -6.69
N MET A 127 -0.45 2.88 -7.69
CA MET A 127 0.03 4.25 -7.47
C MET A 127 -1.08 5.16 -6.95
N ILE A 128 -2.31 5.05 -7.46
CA ILE A 128 -3.48 5.76 -6.91
C ILE A 128 -3.64 5.44 -5.42
N LYS A 129 -3.55 4.16 -5.04
CA LYS A 129 -3.57 3.74 -3.63
C LYS A 129 -2.47 4.43 -2.82
N ASN A 130 -1.22 4.43 -3.30
CA ASN A 130 -0.11 5.06 -2.58
C ASN A 130 -0.33 6.58 -2.41
N ILE A 131 -0.88 7.26 -3.42
CA ILE A 131 -1.26 8.67 -3.34
C ILE A 131 -2.33 8.92 -2.26
N VAL A 132 -3.30 8.01 -2.08
CA VAL A 132 -4.26 8.10 -0.97
C VAL A 132 -3.53 8.11 0.37
N VAL A 133 -2.60 7.18 0.58
CA VAL A 133 -1.80 7.08 1.80
C VAL A 133 -1.02 8.37 2.05
N SER A 134 -0.35 8.92 1.03
CA SER A 134 0.39 10.18 1.16
C SER A 134 -0.52 11.36 1.54
N TYR A 135 -1.68 11.50 0.90
CA TYR A 135 -2.62 12.56 1.28
C TYR A 135 -3.16 12.41 2.71
N PHE A 136 -3.43 11.18 3.14
CA PHE A 136 -3.91 10.93 4.51
C PHE A 136 -2.82 11.18 5.55
N GLY A 137 -1.57 10.78 5.27
CA GLY A 137 -0.41 11.09 6.11
C GLY A 137 -0.13 12.59 6.22
N LEU A 138 -0.51 13.39 5.21
CA LEU A 138 -0.47 14.86 5.25
C LEU A 138 -1.69 15.49 5.94
N GLY A 139 -2.64 14.70 6.46
CA GLY A 139 -3.91 15.19 7.01
C GLY A 139 -4.86 15.77 5.96
N ASN A 140 -4.56 15.62 4.67
CA ASN A 140 -5.40 16.12 3.58
C ASN A 140 -6.42 15.05 3.13
N TYR A 141 -7.28 14.66 4.07
CA TYR A 141 -8.27 13.60 3.86
C TYR A 141 -9.22 13.90 2.69
N LYS A 142 -9.55 15.16 2.45
CA LYS A 142 -10.40 15.56 1.33
C LYS A 142 -9.81 15.14 -0.01
N LYS A 143 -8.52 15.45 -0.26
CA LYS A 143 -7.84 15.05 -1.49
C LYS A 143 -7.59 13.55 -1.56
N GLY A 144 -7.23 12.91 -0.44
CA GLY A 144 -7.11 11.45 -0.42
C GLY A 144 -8.43 10.75 -0.76
N GLN A 145 -9.58 11.28 -0.32
CA GLN A 145 -10.90 10.75 -0.67
C GLN A 145 -11.23 10.90 -2.17
N GLU A 146 -10.78 11.97 -2.83
CA GLU A 146 -10.91 12.13 -4.29
C GLU A 146 -10.19 10.98 -5.02
N TYR A 147 -8.94 10.66 -4.65
CA TYR A 147 -8.19 9.54 -5.24
C TYR A 147 -8.76 8.18 -4.87
N LYS A 148 -9.17 7.99 -3.62
CA LYS A 148 -9.85 6.77 -3.17
C LYS A 148 -11.14 6.50 -3.97
N SER A 149 -11.88 7.55 -4.34
CA SER A 149 -13.08 7.40 -5.17
C SER A 149 -12.78 6.77 -6.54
N LEU A 150 -11.57 6.97 -7.09
CA LEU A 150 -11.12 6.34 -8.33
C LEU A 150 -10.99 4.82 -8.16
N LEU A 151 -10.45 4.36 -7.02
CA LEU A 151 -10.36 2.94 -6.70
C LEU A 151 -11.75 2.31 -6.55
N TYR A 152 -12.67 2.97 -5.86
CA TYR A 152 -14.07 2.51 -5.75
C TYR A 152 -14.78 2.43 -7.10
N LYS A 153 -14.55 3.41 -7.98
CA LYS A 153 -15.08 3.42 -9.34
C LYS A 153 -14.53 2.26 -10.17
N ALA A 154 -13.25 1.92 -10.00
CA ALA A 154 -12.62 0.78 -10.65
C ALA A 154 -13.12 -0.56 -10.10
N TYR A 155 -13.26 -0.68 -8.77
CA TYR A 155 -13.84 -1.85 -8.11
C TYR A 155 -15.23 -2.18 -8.65
N LYS A 156 -16.12 -1.17 -8.71
CA LYS A 156 -17.49 -1.33 -9.25
C LYS A 156 -17.54 -1.76 -10.71
N LYS A 157 -16.45 -1.58 -11.45
CA LYS A 157 -16.29 -1.99 -12.86
C LYS A 157 -15.55 -3.32 -13.01
N ASN A 158 -15.11 -3.95 -11.92
CA ASN A 158 -14.21 -5.11 -11.92
C ASN A 158 -12.90 -4.86 -12.68
N ASN A 159 -12.36 -3.65 -12.56
CA ASN A 159 -11.14 -3.22 -13.26
C ASN A 159 -9.89 -3.19 -12.36
N LEU A 160 -10.02 -3.56 -11.07
CA LEU A 160 -8.88 -3.58 -10.16
C LEU A 160 -8.06 -4.86 -10.34
N PRO A 161 -6.72 -4.76 -10.31
CA PRO A 161 -5.85 -5.92 -10.41
C PRO A 161 -5.91 -6.79 -9.16
N ASP A 162 -5.40 -8.01 -9.28
CA ASP A 162 -5.19 -8.91 -8.15
C ASP A 162 -4.33 -8.23 -7.08
N GLY A 163 -4.74 -8.40 -5.82
CA GLY A 163 -4.10 -7.73 -4.68
C GLY A 163 -4.64 -6.32 -4.38
N LEU A 164 -5.49 -5.75 -5.23
CA LEU A 164 -6.31 -4.57 -4.94
C LEU A 164 -7.81 -4.83 -5.11
N ASN A 165 -8.20 -5.99 -5.62
CA ASN A 165 -9.58 -6.32 -5.97
C ASN A 165 -10.52 -6.49 -4.77
N GLU A 166 -10.02 -6.56 -3.53
CA GLU A 166 -10.87 -6.72 -2.33
C GLU A 166 -10.72 -5.56 -1.33
N TYR A 167 -9.50 -5.08 -1.16
CA TYR A 167 -9.14 -4.04 -0.20
C TYR A 167 -7.87 -3.32 -0.65
N PHE A 168 -7.59 -2.19 -0.02
CA PHE A 168 -6.39 -1.39 -0.31
C PHE A 168 -5.88 -0.69 0.95
N ASN A 169 -4.57 -0.45 1.02
CA ASN A 169 -3.96 0.36 2.08
C ASN A 169 -4.29 1.83 1.85
N PHE A 170 -4.79 2.52 2.88
CA PHE A 170 -5.18 3.93 2.79
C PHE A 170 -4.48 4.82 3.82
N ASP A 171 -3.86 4.22 4.83
CA ASP A 171 -3.20 4.92 5.93
C ASP A 171 -1.94 4.17 6.37
N TYR A 172 -0.92 4.91 6.75
CA TYR A 172 0.33 4.40 7.28
C TYR A 172 0.96 5.45 8.18
N PHE A 173 1.43 5.03 9.35
CA PHE A 173 2.22 5.89 10.23
C PHE A 173 3.01 5.04 11.22
N LYS A 174 4.04 5.65 11.81
CA LYS A 174 4.84 5.07 12.88
C LYS A 174 4.43 5.69 14.20
N LEU A 175 4.47 4.88 15.24
CA LEU A 175 4.22 5.35 16.59
C LEU A 175 5.09 4.58 17.57
N ASP A 176 6.02 5.30 18.21
CA ASP A 176 7.05 4.72 19.05
C ASP A 176 7.82 3.61 18.31
N ASP A 177 7.82 2.39 18.84
CA ASP A 177 8.46 1.19 18.26
C ASP A 177 7.51 0.36 17.37
N LYS A 178 6.50 1.01 16.78
CA LYS A 178 5.44 0.33 16.02
C LYS A 178 5.22 0.94 14.65
N ASN A 179 4.96 0.06 13.68
CA ASN A 179 4.42 0.41 12.37
C ASN A 179 2.93 0.08 12.34
N ILE A 180 2.12 1.00 11.84
CA ILE A 180 0.66 0.90 11.82
C ILE A 180 0.19 1.04 10.37
N TRP A 181 -0.51 0.02 9.87
CA TRP A 181 -0.99 -0.03 8.49
C TRP A 181 -2.52 -0.14 8.44
N GLY A 182 -3.19 0.87 7.87
CA GLY A 182 -4.64 0.90 7.70
C GLY A 182 -5.09 0.39 6.33
N TYR A 183 -5.97 -0.61 6.30
CA TYR A 183 -6.55 -1.19 5.09
C TYR A 183 -8.06 -1.07 5.09
N GLU A 184 -8.64 -0.75 3.95
CA GLU A 184 -10.09 -0.62 3.77
C GLU A 184 -10.60 -1.62 2.74
N TRP A 185 -11.68 -2.33 3.10
CA TRP A 185 -12.40 -3.24 2.21
C TRP A 185 -13.44 -2.49 1.41
N PHE A 186 -13.59 -2.83 0.12
CA PHE A 186 -14.60 -2.22 -0.75
C PHE A 186 -16.04 -2.60 -0.37
N ALA A 187 -16.23 -3.62 0.47
CA ALA A 187 -17.53 -4.02 0.97
C ALA A 187 -18.32 -2.82 1.52
N GLU A 188 -19.57 -2.68 1.05
CA GLU A 188 -20.48 -1.63 1.47
C GLU A 188 -21.47 -2.18 2.51
N LEU A 189 -21.91 -1.31 3.42
CA LEU A 189 -22.91 -1.69 4.43
C LEU A 189 -24.21 -2.18 3.77
N PRO A 190 -24.68 -3.41 4.05
CA PRO A 190 -25.93 -3.92 3.50
C PRO A 190 -27.14 -3.19 4.11
N LYS A 191 -28.26 -3.20 3.40
CA LYS A 191 -29.54 -2.66 3.92
C LYS A 191 -30.02 -3.46 5.12
N ASP A 192 -29.96 -4.78 5.02
CA ASP A 192 -30.20 -5.69 6.13
C ASP A 192 -28.85 -6.06 6.77
N ARG A 193 -28.61 -5.57 7.99
CA ARG A 193 -27.35 -5.82 8.70
C ARG A 193 -27.20 -7.26 9.16
N PHE A 194 -28.27 -8.04 9.22
CA PHE A 194 -28.19 -9.46 9.58
C PHE A 194 -27.90 -10.37 8.39
N SER A 195 -27.90 -9.83 7.16
CA SER A 195 -27.68 -10.59 5.93
C SER A 195 -26.23 -11.01 5.67
N SER A 196 -25.25 -10.33 6.27
CA SER A 196 -23.82 -10.61 6.11
C SER A 196 -23.04 -10.03 7.27
N SER A 197 -21.74 -10.30 7.37
CA SER A 197 -20.86 -9.66 8.36
C SER A 197 -19.51 -9.37 7.71
N PHE A 198 -18.96 -8.17 7.94
CA PHE A 198 -17.66 -7.81 7.40
C PHE A 198 -16.94 -6.79 8.27
N THR A 199 -15.62 -6.69 8.05
CA THR A 199 -14.79 -5.62 8.60
C THR A 199 -14.62 -4.55 7.54
N LYS A 200 -14.94 -3.29 7.86
CA LYS A 200 -14.79 -2.19 6.91
C LYS A 200 -13.34 -1.74 6.80
N VAL A 201 -12.66 -1.60 7.94
CA VAL A 201 -11.25 -1.20 8.05
C VAL A 201 -10.52 -2.11 9.02
N VAL A 202 -9.29 -2.50 8.69
CA VAL A 202 -8.37 -3.16 9.60
C VAL A 202 -7.10 -2.33 9.71
N TYR A 203 -6.72 -1.97 10.92
CA TYR A 203 -5.36 -1.54 11.21
C TYR A 203 -4.54 -2.72 11.72
N TYR A 204 -3.41 -2.97 11.09
CA TYR A 204 -2.41 -3.94 11.54
C TYR A 204 -1.33 -3.20 12.31
N VAL A 205 -1.05 -3.65 13.53
CA VAL A 205 -0.04 -3.04 14.41
C VAL A 205 1.12 -4.01 14.56
N TYR A 206 2.29 -3.59 14.09
CA TYR A 206 3.52 -4.37 14.15
C TYR A 206 4.51 -3.72 15.11
N SER A 207 5.30 -4.51 15.83
CA SER A 207 6.55 -4.01 16.42
C SER A 207 7.59 -3.81 15.32
N THR A 208 8.60 -2.99 15.55
CA THR A 208 9.67 -2.72 14.58
C THR A 208 10.99 -3.44 14.89
N ASN A 209 11.73 -3.79 13.85
CA ASN A 209 13.15 -4.12 13.92
C ASN A 209 13.99 -2.85 14.18
N PRO A 210 15.29 -2.97 14.54
CA PRO A 210 16.17 -1.81 14.71
C PRO A 210 16.32 -0.94 13.47
N ASP A 211 16.09 -1.49 12.27
CA ASP A 211 16.10 -0.76 11.00
C ASP A 211 14.74 -0.12 10.65
N GLY A 212 13.74 -0.22 11.55
CA GLY A 212 12.41 0.35 11.38
C GLY A 212 11.45 -0.51 10.56
N THR A 213 11.87 -1.68 10.07
CA THR A 213 10.99 -2.60 9.31
C THR A 213 10.04 -3.36 10.23
N ASP A 214 8.92 -3.85 9.68
CA ASP A 214 7.96 -4.68 10.43
C ASP A 214 8.63 -5.94 10.99
N LYS A 215 8.31 -6.29 12.23
CA LYS A 215 8.79 -7.50 12.91
C LYS A 215 7.66 -8.45 13.27
N ASP A 216 7.00 -8.25 14.41
CA ASP A 216 5.96 -9.12 14.93
C ASP A 216 4.61 -8.39 14.85
N GLN A 217 3.59 -9.03 14.28
CA GLN A 217 2.22 -8.50 14.31
C GLN A 217 1.67 -8.64 15.73
N LEU A 218 1.53 -7.52 16.43
CA LEU A 218 1.12 -7.49 17.83
C LEU A 218 -0.37 -7.77 17.96
N TYR A 219 -1.17 -7.00 17.23
CA TYR A 219 -2.62 -7.08 17.21
C TYR A 219 -3.20 -6.37 15.98
N ARG A 220 -4.50 -6.54 15.79
CA ARG A 220 -5.30 -5.84 14.78
C ARG A 220 -6.43 -5.06 15.43
N LEU A 221 -6.74 -3.91 14.85
CA LEU A 221 -7.89 -3.10 15.21
C LEU A 221 -8.88 -3.16 14.05
N HIS A 222 -10.01 -3.81 14.29
CA HIS A 222 -11.05 -4.04 13.30
C HIS A 222 -12.20 -3.04 13.49
N VAL A 223 -12.50 -2.25 12.47
CA VAL A 223 -13.73 -1.47 12.38
C VAL A 223 -14.83 -2.40 11.82
N LEU A 224 -15.51 -3.08 12.73
CA LEU A 224 -16.49 -4.13 12.44
C LEU A 224 -17.88 -3.55 12.20
N MET A 225 -18.62 -4.15 11.27
CA MET A 225 -20.05 -3.88 11.14
C MET A 225 -20.81 -4.22 12.42
N PHE A 226 -21.61 -3.27 12.91
CA PHE A 226 -22.43 -3.47 14.10
C PHE A 226 -23.78 -4.12 13.78
N HIS A 227 -24.08 -5.22 14.47
CA HIS A 227 -25.28 -6.04 14.32
C HIS A 227 -26.36 -5.68 15.34
N GLY A 228 -26.78 -4.41 15.35
CA GLY A 228 -27.83 -3.94 16.25
C GLY A 228 -28.67 -2.82 15.68
N ASP A 229 -29.84 -2.60 16.29
CA ASP A 229 -30.85 -1.63 15.84
C ASP A 229 -30.60 -0.24 16.47
N THR A 230 -29.40 0.29 16.26
CA THR A 230 -29.04 1.65 16.70
C THR A 230 -28.87 2.59 15.53
N LYS A 231 -29.38 3.82 15.68
CA LYS A 231 -29.12 4.91 14.73
C LYS A 231 -27.83 5.67 15.05
N HIS A 232 -27.13 5.33 16.15
CA HIS A 232 -25.97 6.10 16.62
C HIS A 232 -24.68 5.75 15.88
N PHE A 233 -24.49 4.51 15.43
CA PHE A 233 -23.31 4.10 14.69
C PHE A 233 -23.57 2.89 13.80
N ASP A 234 -22.68 2.71 12.82
CA ASP A 234 -22.73 1.65 11.82
C ASP A 234 -21.59 0.64 12.03
N TYR A 235 -20.48 1.11 12.60
CA TYR A 235 -19.31 0.31 12.92
C TYR A 235 -18.81 0.55 14.34
N VAL A 236 -18.11 -0.45 14.88
CA VAL A 236 -17.46 -0.41 16.19
C VAL A 236 -16.05 -0.98 16.09
N MET A 237 -15.11 -0.45 16.88
CA MET A 237 -13.76 -0.96 16.94
C MET A 237 -13.67 -2.25 17.78
N ASP A 238 -12.92 -3.24 17.30
CA ASP A 238 -12.64 -4.52 17.97
C ASP A 238 -11.13 -4.80 17.89
N LYS A 239 -10.47 -4.89 19.05
CA LYS A 239 -9.05 -5.24 19.16
C LYS A 239 -8.90 -6.75 19.20
N ARG A 240 -8.08 -7.30 18.31
CA ARG A 240 -7.79 -8.73 18.23
C ARG A 240 -6.30 -8.95 18.39
N LEU A 241 -5.91 -9.69 19.43
CA LEU A 241 -4.50 -9.99 19.68
C LEU A 241 -3.99 -11.06 18.72
N ASP A 242 -2.74 -10.90 18.29
CA ASP A 242 -2.04 -11.89 17.49
C ASP A 242 -0.85 -12.45 18.28
N THR A 243 0.13 -11.60 18.63
CA THR A 243 1.33 -12.01 19.40
C THR A 243 1.54 -11.25 20.70
N ALA A 244 0.88 -10.12 20.91
CA ALA A 244 1.03 -9.34 22.14
C ALA A 244 0.52 -10.11 23.38
N THR A 245 1.32 -10.10 24.45
CA THR A 245 1.04 -10.85 25.70
C THR A 245 0.45 -10.01 26.82
N ASP A 246 0.71 -8.70 26.83
CA ASP A 246 0.30 -7.77 27.90
C ASP A 246 -0.88 -6.88 27.50
N GLU A 247 -1.65 -7.33 26.53
CA GLU A 247 -2.75 -6.62 25.91
C GLU A 247 -4.06 -7.40 26.06
N ILE A 248 -5.20 -6.73 25.92
CA ILE A 248 -6.52 -7.37 26.05
C ILE A 248 -7.30 -7.21 24.75
N SER A 249 -7.88 -8.30 24.25
CA SER A 249 -8.78 -8.27 23.10
C SER A 249 -10.22 -7.99 23.50
N GLY A 250 -10.95 -7.33 22.62
CA GLY A 250 -12.36 -7.04 22.81
C GLY A 250 -12.87 -5.88 21.99
N THR A 251 -14.17 -5.64 22.12
CA THR A 251 -14.87 -4.52 21.50
C THR A 251 -14.70 -3.27 22.34
N LEU A 252 -14.43 -2.15 21.67
CA LEU A 252 -14.23 -0.84 22.27
C LEU A 252 -15.38 0.10 21.83
N TYR A 253 -16.48 0.10 22.57
CA TYR A 253 -17.70 0.86 22.26
C TYR A 253 -17.54 2.37 22.38
N SER A 254 -16.48 2.85 23.02
CA SER A 254 -16.08 4.26 22.96
C SER A 254 -15.61 4.69 21.57
N PHE A 255 -15.30 3.75 20.67
CA PHE A 255 -14.80 4.01 19.32
C PHE A 255 -15.76 3.47 18.27
N THR A 256 -16.74 4.29 17.94
CA THR A 256 -17.77 3.98 16.94
C THR A 256 -17.70 4.90 15.73
N TYR A 257 -18.20 4.42 14.59
CA TYR A 257 -18.13 5.12 13.31
C TYR A 257 -19.43 5.00 12.52
N LYS A 258 -19.67 5.98 11.65
CA LYS A 258 -20.76 5.97 10.66
C LYS A 258 -20.31 5.28 9.37
N LYS A 259 -21.28 4.99 8.48
CA LYS A 259 -21.06 4.47 7.12
C LYS A 259 -20.02 5.30 6.39
N ASP A 260 -20.20 6.62 6.44
CA ASP A 260 -19.22 7.59 5.95
C ASP A 260 -18.22 7.85 7.08
N ILE A 261 -17.17 7.03 7.11
CA ILE A 261 -16.14 7.09 8.14
C ILE A 261 -15.40 8.43 8.06
N ASP A 262 -15.32 9.11 9.20
CA ASP A 262 -14.39 10.21 9.42
C ASP A 262 -12.99 9.65 9.65
N TYR A 263 -12.12 9.79 8.65
CA TYR A 263 -10.77 9.23 8.66
C TYR A 263 -9.81 9.98 9.58
N GLU A 264 -10.05 11.26 9.83
CA GLU A 264 -9.27 12.03 10.80
C GLU A 264 -9.57 11.52 12.20
N LYS A 265 -10.85 11.35 12.53
CA LYS A 265 -11.28 10.73 13.79
C LYS A 265 -10.71 9.32 13.93
N LEU A 266 -10.85 8.47 12.91
CA LEU A 266 -10.35 7.10 12.94
C LEU A 266 -8.85 7.03 13.20
N HIS A 267 -8.06 7.85 12.52
CA HIS A 267 -6.61 7.91 12.70
C HIS A 267 -6.24 8.28 14.15
N ASN A 268 -6.87 9.33 14.69
CA ASN A 268 -6.65 9.77 16.07
C ASN A 268 -7.08 8.72 17.10
N ASP A 269 -8.21 8.05 16.85
CA ASP A 269 -8.70 6.95 17.69
C ASP A 269 -7.70 5.79 17.71
N VAL A 270 -7.11 5.43 16.56
CA VAL A 270 -6.06 4.40 16.48
C VAL A 270 -4.83 4.82 17.28
N ILE A 271 -4.36 6.06 17.14
CA ILE A 271 -3.25 6.58 17.96
C ILE A 271 -3.57 6.45 19.45
N GLN A 272 -4.79 6.81 19.86
CA GLN A 272 -5.22 6.70 21.26
C GLN A 272 -5.20 5.25 21.75
N ILE A 273 -5.69 4.31 20.94
CA ILE A 273 -5.72 2.88 21.26
C ILE A 273 -4.31 2.30 21.34
N VAL A 274 -3.39 2.73 20.47
CA VAL A 274 -2.01 2.23 20.45
C VAL A 274 -1.18 2.82 21.60
N LYS A 275 -1.40 4.09 21.99
CA LYS A 275 -0.75 4.72 23.15
C LYS A 275 -1.30 4.23 24.50
N GLY A 276 -2.56 3.82 24.53
CA GLY A 276 -3.28 3.56 25.77
C GLY A 276 -3.37 2.07 26.11
N ASN A 277 -3.17 1.74 27.39
CA ASN A 277 -3.62 0.46 27.95
C ASN A 277 -5.15 0.48 28.18
N LEU A 278 -5.92 0.76 27.12
CA LEU A 278 -7.37 0.82 27.19
C LEU A 278 -7.91 -0.58 27.54
N GLN A 279 -8.75 -0.63 28.56
CA GLN A 279 -9.49 -1.83 28.91
C GLN A 279 -10.70 -1.92 27.98
N PRO A 280 -10.82 -2.97 27.15
CA PRO A 280 -11.98 -3.12 26.30
C PRO A 280 -13.24 -3.41 27.11
N ASP A 281 -14.38 -2.91 26.62
CA ASP A 281 -15.69 -3.08 27.25
C ASP A 281 -16.13 -4.55 27.27
N THR A 282 -15.63 -5.35 26.32
CA THR A 282 -15.74 -6.81 26.35
C THR A 282 -14.36 -7.43 26.44
N ARG A 283 -14.23 -8.60 27.08
CA ARG A 283 -12.96 -9.32 27.10
C ARG A 283 -13.10 -10.65 26.37
N ARG A 284 -12.12 -10.98 25.52
CA ARG A 284 -12.01 -12.32 24.94
C ARG A 284 -10.72 -12.97 25.40
N THR A 285 -10.83 -14.16 25.98
CA THR A 285 -9.71 -15.02 26.35
C THR A 285 -9.61 -16.14 25.33
N THR A 286 -8.63 -16.03 24.44
CA THR A 286 -8.36 -17.08 23.46
C THR A 286 -7.40 -18.09 24.07
N SER A 287 -7.93 -19.15 24.70
CA SER A 287 -7.11 -20.27 25.15
C SER A 287 -6.75 -21.15 23.94
N LYS A 288 -5.46 -21.23 23.58
CA LYS A 288 -4.97 -22.22 22.60
C LYS A 288 -4.92 -23.63 23.21
N THR A 289 -5.97 -24.06 23.88
CA THR A 289 -6.17 -25.48 24.22
C THR A 289 -6.81 -26.12 23.00
N LYS A 290 -6.08 -27.05 22.37
CA LYS A 290 -6.69 -27.99 21.43
C LYS A 290 -7.67 -28.83 22.24
N ASP A 291 -8.93 -28.87 21.83
CA ASP A 291 -9.80 -29.97 22.25
C ASP A 291 -9.27 -31.29 21.66
N ASP A 292 -9.83 -32.42 22.10
CA ASP A 292 -9.44 -33.76 21.64
C ASP A 292 -9.61 -33.95 20.11
N ASP A 293 -10.30 -32.99 19.44
CA ASP A 293 -10.54 -32.95 17.99
C ASP A 293 -9.66 -31.91 17.24
N GLY A 294 -8.76 -31.21 17.92
CA GLY A 294 -7.81 -30.26 17.33
C GLY A 294 -8.37 -28.88 16.95
N LYS A 295 -9.58 -28.51 17.40
CA LYS A 295 -10.16 -27.17 17.24
C LYS A 295 -9.73 -26.23 18.37
N ILE A 296 -9.59 -24.95 18.03
CA ILE A 296 -9.24 -23.89 18.97
C ILE A 296 -10.51 -23.45 19.70
N GLN A 297 -10.57 -23.59 21.02
CA GLN A 297 -11.66 -23.00 21.84
C GLN A 297 -11.41 -21.51 22.06
N VAL A 298 -12.43 -20.69 21.80
CA VAL A 298 -12.41 -19.24 22.09
C VAL A 298 -13.45 -18.98 23.18
N ASN A 299 -13.01 -18.56 24.37
CA ASN A 299 -13.90 -18.18 25.47
C ASN A 299 -14.10 -16.65 25.44
N ILE A 300 -15.35 -16.21 25.52
CA ILE A 300 -15.72 -14.78 25.55
C ILE A 300 -16.34 -14.48 26.90
N GLU A 301 -15.70 -13.63 27.69
CA GLU A 301 -16.23 -13.14 28.97
C GLU A 301 -16.70 -11.69 28.78
N MET A 302 -18.01 -11.47 28.84
CA MET A 302 -18.58 -10.13 28.81
C MET A 302 -18.65 -9.60 30.24
N ASN A 303 -17.84 -8.59 30.56
CA ASN A 303 -18.05 -7.78 31.76
C ASN A 303 -19.04 -6.69 31.38
N VAL A 304 -20.28 -6.84 31.81
CA VAL A 304 -21.28 -5.77 31.73
C VAL A 304 -21.22 -5.06 33.07
N ASP A 305 -20.63 -3.86 33.10
CA ASP A 305 -20.85 -2.91 34.20
C ASP A 305 -22.21 -2.21 34.04
#